data_AF-A0A535XL01-F1
#
_entry.id   AF-A0A535XL01-F1
#
_cell.length_a   1.000
_cell.length_b   1.000
_cell.length_c   1.000
_cell.angle_alpha   90.00
_cell.angle_beta   90.00
_cell.angle_gamma   90.00
#
_symmetry.space_group_name_H-M   'P 1'
#
loop_
_entity.id
_entity.type
_entity.pdbx_description
1 polymer ?
#
loop_
_entity_poly.entity_id
_entity_poly.type
_entity_poly.pdbx_seq_one_letter_code
_entity_poly.pdbx_strand_id
1 'polypeptide(L)'
;NILIYASAAPNAGQLANVFPVANINASGESGLMSIELDPAFATNNLLYVCVSVNDGGQWLNEVLRYRMNGNAPVFDGYVIRSGMRANSNHDGCRIRFGPDGKLWVTMGDAGNTANGQNPNVLNGKVLRVNGDGSIPADNPIMPGAAARTAVYTMGNRNPQGLTFEPGTGRVVEVEHGDDTHDEINILRAGANYGYPVCRGPCGDPRFVDPAWSSGNVTLATSGADFARGVQWGAYDGSLFVATLKETDLRRFTLTGAVATQRDIFFDGTYGRLRTARQGPDGSLYLTTSNGSADRVIRITPTQ
;
A
#
# COMPACT_ATOMS: atom_id res chain seq x y z
N ASN A 1 0.28 -15.67 -8.22
CA ASN A 1 0.72 -16.80 -7.38
C ASN A 1 1.17 -16.30 -6.03
N ILE A 2 0.73 -16.94 -4.94
CA ILE A 2 1.26 -16.72 -3.59
C ILE A 2 2.39 -17.74 -3.35
N LEU A 3 3.54 -17.23 -2.89
CA LEU A 3 4.72 -18.02 -2.57
C LEU A 3 4.91 -18.03 -1.04
N ILE A 4 5.25 -19.18 -0.48
CA ILE A 4 5.49 -19.35 0.97
C ILE A 4 6.87 -19.98 1.15
N TYR A 5 7.65 -19.42 2.06
CA TYR A 5 9.00 -19.87 2.39
C TYR A 5 9.06 -20.44 3.80
N ALA A 6 9.96 -21.38 4.04
CA ALA A 6 10.06 -22.11 5.31
C ALA A 6 10.42 -21.22 6.51
N SER A 7 11.11 -20.10 6.27
CA SER A 7 11.44 -19.10 7.28
C SER A 7 11.88 -17.78 6.63
N ALA A 8 12.18 -16.77 7.45
CA ALA A 8 12.81 -15.53 7.01
C ALA A 8 14.35 -15.58 6.99
N ALA A 9 14.95 -16.76 7.20
CA ALA A 9 16.39 -16.93 7.11
C ALA A 9 16.89 -16.75 5.67
N PRO A 10 18.12 -16.24 5.46
CA PRO A 10 18.73 -16.20 4.14
C PRO A 10 18.69 -17.57 3.46
N ASN A 11 18.31 -17.59 2.18
CA ASN A 11 18.19 -18.82 1.36
C ASN A 11 17.18 -19.86 1.87
N ALA A 12 16.18 -19.45 2.67
CA ALA A 12 15.10 -20.35 3.07
C ALA A 12 14.42 -20.95 1.82
N GLY A 13 14.23 -22.28 1.84
CA GLY A 13 13.53 -22.98 0.76
C GLY A 13 12.09 -22.52 0.63
N GLN A 14 11.63 -22.35 -0.60
CA GLN A 14 10.19 -22.22 -0.87
C GLN A 14 9.53 -23.54 -0.46
N LEU A 15 8.43 -23.46 0.29
CA LEU A 15 7.57 -24.62 0.51
C LEU A 15 7.06 -25.05 -0.87
N ALA A 16 7.07 -26.36 -1.16
CA ALA A 16 6.98 -26.93 -2.52
C ALA A 16 5.75 -26.52 -3.37
N ASN A 17 4.83 -25.74 -2.82
CA ASN A 17 3.58 -25.34 -3.42
C ASN A 17 3.59 -23.87 -3.86
N VAL A 18 3.07 -23.65 -5.06
CA VAL A 18 2.70 -22.34 -5.57
C VAL A 18 1.18 -22.27 -5.55
N PHE A 19 0.62 -21.25 -4.91
CA PHE A 19 -0.83 -21.16 -4.74
C PHE A 19 -1.42 -20.17 -5.74
N PRO A 20 -2.12 -20.64 -6.78
CA PRO A 20 -2.74 -19.75 -7.75
C PRO A 20 -3.92 -19.02 -7.11
N VAL A 21 -4.09 -17.77 -7.51
CA VAL A 21 -5.33 -17.01 -7.32
C VAL A 21 -6.09 -17.10 -8.64
N ALA A 22 -7.36 -17.47 -8.59
CA ALA A 22 -8.15 -17.69 -9.79
C ALA A 22 -8.43 -16.37 -10.53
N ASN A 23 -8.63 -16.46 -11.85
CA ASN A 23 -9.09 -15.36 -12.71
C ASN A 23 -8.25 -14.08 -12.64
N ILE A 24 -6.97 -14.17 -12.26
CA ILE A 24 -6.07 -13.01 -12.26
C ILE A 24 -5.98 -12.47 -13.69
N ASN A 25 -6.16 -11.17 -13.81
CA ASN A 25 -5.79 -10.43 -15.01
C ASN A 25 -4.50 -9.65 -14.73
N ALA A 26 -3.38 -10.18 -15.21
CA ALA A 26 -2.06 -9.56 -15.08
C ALA A 26 -1.66 -8.87 -16.38
N SER A 27 -1.66 -7.54 -16.39
CA SER A 27 -1.26 -6.71 -17.53
C SER A 27 -0.79 -5.34 -17.04
N GLY A 28 0.38 -4.89 -17.49
CA GLY A 28 0.97 -3.66 -16.99
C GLY A 28 1.24 -3.72 -15.48
N GLU A 29 0.61 -2.82 -14.72
CA GLU A 29 0.70 -2.73 -13.26
C GLU A 29 -0.26 -3.70 -12.52
N SER A 30 -1.22 -4.27 -13.23
CA SER A 30 -2.30 -5.09 -12.68
C SER A 30 -1.84 -6.52 -12.38
N GLY A 31 -2.55 -7.19 -11.47
CA GLY A 31 -2.34 -8.61 -11.16
C GLY A 31 -2.53 -8.91 -9.68
N LEU A 32 -1.76 -9.87 -9.16
CA LEU A 32 -1.71 -10.13 -7.72
C LEU A 32 -0.75 -9.15 -7.05
N MET A 33 -1.26 -8.23 -6.23
CA MET A 33 -0.47 -7.07 -5.78
C MET A 33 -0.11 -7.11 -4.29
N SER A 34 -1.09 -7.23 -3.40
CA SER A 34 -0.86 -7.13 -1.96
C SER A 34 -1.41 -8.32 -1.21
N ILE A 35 -0.74 -8.68 -0.12
CA ILE A 35 -1.12 -9.71 0.82
C ILE A 35 -0.97 -9.14 2.24
N GLU A 36 -1.93 -9.42 3.11
CA GLU A 36 -1.87 -8.99 4.51
C GLU A 36 -2.48 -10.09 5.40
N LEU A 37 -1.85 -10.37 6.54
CA LEU A 37 -2.39 -11.30 7.53
C LEU A 37 -3.42 -10.60 8.40
N ASP A 38 -4.47 -11.31 8.79
CA ASP A 38 -5.39 -10.83 9.82
C ASP A 38 -4.65 -10.55 11.14
N PRO A 39 -5.01 -9.51 11.92
CA PRO A 39 -4.36 -9.26 13.22
C PRO A 39 -4.46 -10.45 14.18
N ALA A 40 -5.49 -11.29 14.06
CA ALA A 40 -5.68 -12.51 14.82
C ALA A 40 -5.26 -13.79 14.05
N PHE A 41 -4.39 -13.66 13.04
CA PHE A 41 -3.93 -14.76 12.17
C PHE A 41 -3.49 -16.01 12.95
N ALA A 42 -2.78 -15.84 14.07
CA ALA A 42 -2.33 -16.95 14.91
C ALA A 42 -3.46 -17.86 15.43
N THR A 43 -4.70 -17.35 15.46
CA THR A 43 -5.88 -18.07 15.92
C THR A 43 -6.89 -18.37 14.82
N ASN A 44 -7.01 -17.50 13.82
CA ASN A 44 -8.05 -17.63 12.78
C ASN A 44 -7.51 -18.08 11.43
N ASN A 45 -6.19 -18.02 11.21
CA ASN A 45 -5.51 -18.37 9.98
C ASN A 45 -5.99 -17.58 8.74
N LEU A 46 -6.53 -16.37 8.93
CA LEU A 46 -7.09 -15.55 7.86
C LEU A 46 -6.03 -14.64 7.24
N LEU A 47 -6.00 -14.58 5.91
CA LEU A 47 -5.20 -13.62 5.18
C LEU A 47 -6.04 -12.99 4.06
N TYR A 48 -5.60 -11.82 3.62
CA TYR A 48 -6.29 -10.98 2.67
C TYR A 48 -5.38 -10.75 1.49
N VAL A 49 -5.97 -10.67 0.30
CA VAL A 49 -5.26 -10.51 -0.96
C VAL A 49 -5.95 -9.43 -1.77
N CYS A 50 -5.19 -8.47 -2.28
CA CYS A 50 -5.66 -7.47 -3.23
C CYS A 50 -5.18 -7.84 -4.64
N VAL A 51 -6.11 -8.02 -5.57
CA VAL A 51 -5.85 -8.61 -6.88
C VAL A 51 -6.73 -8.02 -7.97
N SER A 52 -6.16 -7.86 -9.17
CA SER A 52 -6.91 -7.55 -10.38
C SER A 52 -7.44 -8.84 -11.02
N VAL A 53 -8.76 -8.92 -11.21
CA VAL A 53 -9.45 -10.06 -11.82
C VAL A 53 -10.19 -9.65 -13.09
N ASN A 54 -10.44 -10.62 -13.96
CA ASN A 54 -11.41 -10.48 -15.05
C ASN A 54 -12.76 -11.02 -14.59
N ASP A 55 -13.73 -10.11 -14.40
CA ASP A 55 -15.11 -10.43 -14.06
C ASP A 55 -16.01 -10.11 -15.26
N GLY A 56 -16.45 -11.14 -15.98
CA GLY A 56 -17.38 -10.97 -17.11
C GLY A 56 -16.88 -10.04 -18.23
N GLY A 57 -15.56 -9.96 -18.45
CA GLY A 57 -14.93 -9.07 -19.42
C GLY A 57 -14.58 -7.67 -18.87
N GLN A 58 -14.91 -7.38 -17.61
CA GLN A 58 -14.52 -6.15 -16.92
C GLN A 58 -13.34 -6.42 -15.99
N TRP A 59 -12.35 -5.52 -15.97
CA TRP A 59 -11.24 -5.62 -15.04
C TRP A 59 -11.60 -4.93 -13.74
N LEU A 60 -11.53 -5.68 -12.64
CA LEU A 60 -11.81 -5.19 -11.30
C LEU A 60 -10.65 -5.51 -10.37
N ASN A 61 -10.34 -4.59 -9.47
CA ASN A 61 -9.56 -4.90 -8.28
C ASN A 61 -10.50 -5.43 -7.21
N GLU A 62 -10.09 -6.49 -6.53
CA GLU A 62 -10.84 -7.12 -5.46
C GLU A 62 -9.95 -7.39 -4.26
N VAL A 63 -10.54 -7.23 -3.08
CA VAL A 63 -9.95 -7.70 -1.83
C VAL A 63 -10.63 -9.00 -1.46
N LEU A 64 -9.87 -10.09 -1.53
CA LEU A 64 -10.32 -11.45 -1.29
C LEU A 64 -9.80 -11.94 0.05
N ARG A 65 -10.59 -12.73 0.77
CA ARG A 65 -10.16 -13.41 1.99
C ARG A 65 -9.85 -14.88 1.72
N TYR A 66 -8.78 -15.33 2.34
CA TYR A 66 -8.29 -16.69 2.30
C TYR A 66 -8.09 -17.19 3.72
N ARG A 67 -8.14 -18.51 3.89
CA ARG A 67 -7.79 -19.18 5.15
C ARG A 67 -6.66 -20.18 4.89
N MET A 68 -5.65 -20.18 5.76
CA MET A 68 -4.63 -21.21 5.70
C MET A 68 -5.21 -22.57 6.13
N ASN A 69 -4.98 -23.58 5.30
CA ASN A 69 -5.16 -24.98 5.60
C ASN A 69 -3.78 -25.67 5.51
N GLY A 70 -3.15 -25.88 6.66
CA GLY A 70 -1.72 -26.20 6.71
C GLY A 70 -0.90 -25.08 6.07
N ASN A 71 -0.09 -25.43 5.07
CA ASN A 71 0.71 -24.46 4.31
C ASN A 71 -0.01 -23.92 3.06
N ALA A 72 -1.31 -24.17 2.90
CA ALA A 72 -2.07 -23.77 1.72
C ALA A 72 -3.09 -22.65 2.01
N PRO A 73 -2.97 -21.45 1.43
CA PRO A 73 -4.05 -20.47 1.43
C PRO A 73 -5.19 -20.99 0.53
N VAL A 74 -6.36 -21.18 1.12
CA VAL A 74 -7.59 -21.60 0.42
C VAL A 74 -8.56 -20.43 0.41
N PHE A 75 -9.09 -20.09 -0.78
CA PHE A 75 -10.11 -19.06 -0.90
C PHE A 75 -11.37 -19.52 -0.15
N ASP A 76 -11.84 -18.71 0.80
CA ASP A 76 -12.95 -19.09 1.67
C ASP A 76 -14.32 -18.62 1.14
N GLY A 77 -14.35 -18.04 -0.07
CA GLY A 77 -15.54 -17.52 -0.71
C GLY A 77 -15.87 -16.06 -0.37
N TYR A 78 -15.11 -15.41 0.53
CA TYR A 78 -15.40 -14.04 0.93
C TYR A 78 -14.66 -13.02 0.07
N VAL A 79 -15.45 -12.22 -0.65
CA VAL A 79 -15.02 -10.98 -1.30
C VAL A 79 -15.26 -9.83 -0.34
N ILE A 80 -14.20 -9.32 0.27
CA ILE A 80 -14.23 -8.23 1.26
C ILE A 80 -14.62 -6.92 0.59
N ARG A 81 -14.10 -6.69 -0.62
CA ARG A 81 -14.48 -5.54 -1.42
C ARG A 81 -14.29 -5.85 -2.91
N SER A 82 -15.24 -5.38 -3.72
CA SER A 82 -15.17 -5.35 -5.18
C SER A 82 -15.74 -4.01 -5.69
N GLY A 83 -15.86 -3.86 -7.00
CA GLY A 83 -16.36 -2.66 -7.69
C GLY A 83 -15.33 -1.56 -7.86
N MET A 84 -14.06 -1.83 -7.53
CA MET A 84 -12.94 -0.96 -7.86
C MET A 84 -12.50 -1.29 -9.28
N ARG A 85 -12.48 -0.31 -10.18
CA ARG A 85 -12.01 -0.55 -11.56
C ARG A 85 -10.51 -0.86 -11.53
N ALA A 86 -10.12 -1.85 -12.32
CA ALA A 86 -8.72 -2.10 -12.63
C ALA A 86 -8.42 -1.67 -14.07
N ASN A 87 -7.15 -1.40 -14.35
CA ASN A 87 -6.65 -1.12 -15.69
C ASN A 87 -5.25 -1.72 -15.85
N SER A 88 -4.50 -1.41 -16.91
CA SER A 88 -3.08 -1.76 -16.99
C SER A 88 -2.18 -0.78 -16.22
N ASN A 89 -2.76 0.25 -15.63
CA ASN A 89 -2.09 1.26 -14.82
C ASN A 89 -3.00 1.77 -13.69
N HIS A 90 -2.38 2.24 -12.62
CA HIS A 90 -3.03 2.94 -11.52
C HIS A 90 -4.04 2.10 -10.73
N ASP A 91 -3.66 0.87 -10.43
CA ASP A 91 -4.48 -0.05 -9.63
C ASP A 91 -4.33 0.14 -8.13
N GLY A 92 -3.23 0.75 -7.65
CA GLY A 92 -2.92 0.85 -6.23
C GLY A 92 -2.88 -0.53 -5.56
N CYS A 93 -3.97 -0.87 -4.85
CA CYS A 93 -4.24 -2.18 -4.26
C CYS A 93 -3.27 -2.58 -3.13
N ARG A 94 -2.73 -1.61 -2.38
CA ARG A 94 -2.03 -1.90 -1.12
C ARG A 94 -3.06 -2.12 -0.03
N ILE A 95 -2.98 -3.26 0.66
CA ILE A 95 -3.83 -3.54 1.82
C ILE A 95 -3.01 -3.68 3.09
N ARG A 96 -3.52 -3.13 4.20
CA ARG A 96 -2.90 -3.21 5.52
C ARG A 96 -3.92 -3.14 6.62
N PHE A 97 -3.72 -3.91 7.70
CA PHE A 97 -4.49 -3.69 8.92
C PHE A 97 -3.90 -2.54 9.73
N GLY A 98 -4.76 -1.61 10.12
CA GLY A 98 -4.43 -0.49 11.00
C GLY A 98 -4.47 -0.88 12.47
N PRO A 99 -3.91 -0.03 13.36
CA PRO A 99 -4.00 -0.21 14.81
C PRO A 99 -5.45 -0.11 15.33
N ASP A 100 -6.37 0.40 14.52
CA ASP A 100 -7.81 0.44 14.78
C ASP A 100 -8.54 -0.89 14.45
N GLY A 101 -7.79 -1.91 14.03
CA GLY A 101 -8.31 -3.21 13.64
C GLY A 101 -9.11 -3.19 12.33
N LYS A 102 -8.96 -2.15 11.52
CA LYS A 102 -9.61 -2.02 10.21
C LYS A 102 -8.65 -2.40 9.09
N LEU A 103 -9.21 -2.91 8.00
CA LEU A 103 -8.47 -3.14 6.77
C LEU A 103 -8.52 -1.88 5.92
N TRP A 104 -7.36 -1.34 5.61
CA TRP A 104 -7.19 -0.18 4.77
C TRP A 104 -6.74 -0.61 3.38
N VAL A 105 -7.23 0.07 2.34
CA VAL A 105 -7.00 -0.28 0.94
C VAL A 105 -6.66 0.98 0.16
N THR A 106 -5.51 1.02 -0.51
CA THR A 106 -5.21 2.10 -1.46
C THR A 106 -5.79 1.77 -2.83
N MET A 107 -6.37 2.75 -3.52
CA MET A 107 -6.89 2.57 -4.87
C MET A 107 -6.49 3.72 -5.77
N GLY A 108 -5.82 3.41 -6.88
CA GLY A 108 -5.54 4.39 -7.92
C GLY A 108 -6.77 4.73 -8.76
N ASP A 109 -6.63 5.74 -9.60
CA ASP A 109 -7.70 6.28 -10.45
C ASP A 109 -8.05 5.39 -11.65
N ALA A 110 -7.31 4.28 -11.86
CA ALA A 110 -7.41 3.36 -12.99
C ALA A 110 -7.27 4.03 -14.37
N GLY A 111 -6.49 5.12 -14.45
CA GLY A 111 -6.29 5.91 -15.67
C GLY A 111 -7.42 6.88 -15.99
N ASN A 112 -8.46 6.96 -15.15
CA ASN A 112 -9.50 7.97 -15.26
C ASN A 112 -9.39 8.96 -14.10
N THR A 113 -8.69 10.06 -14.35
CA THR A 113 -8.35 11.08 -13.35
C THR A 113 -9.57 11.71 -12.67
N ALA A 114 -10.73 11.76 -13.34
CA ALA A 114 -11.97 12.25 -12.76
C ALA A 114 -12.42 11.43 -11.52
N ASN A 115 -11.97 10.16 -11.42
CA ASN A 115 -12.25 9.32 -10.27
C ASN A 115 -11.69 9.92 -8.99
N GLY A 116 -10.53 10.59 -9.01
CA GLY A 116 -9.93 11.21 -7.82
C GLY A 116 -10.92 12.11 -7.06
N GLN A 117 -11.67 12.93 -7.80
CA GLN A 117 -12.62 13.89 -7.25
C GLN A 117 -14.07 13.39 -7.16
N ASN A 118 -14.38 12.20 -7.67
CA ASN A 118 -15.72 11.64 -7.56
C ASN A 118 -15.86 10.86 -6.23
N PRO A 119 -16.71 11.30 -5.28
CA PRO A 119 -16.86 10.65 -3.98
C PRO A 119 -17.72 9.36 -4.05
N ASN A 120 -18.39 9.11 -5.17
CA ASN A 120 -19.31 7.99 -5.36
C ASN A 120 -18.65 6.77 -6.04
N VAL A 121 -17.34 6.81 -6.27
CA VAL A 121 -16.54 5.70 -6.81
C VAL A 121 -15.40 5.35 -5.85
N LEU A 122 -14.85 4.14 -5.99
CA LEU A 122 -13.79 3.63 -5.12
C LEU A 122 -12.37 3.89 -5.62
N ASN A 123 -12.22 4.33 -6.87
CA ASN A 123 -10.94 4.65 -7.49
C ASN A 123 -10.45 6.05 -7.11
N GLY A 124 -9.13 6.23 -7.01
CA GLY A 124 -8.48 7.47 -6.57
C GLY A 124 -8.79 7.82 -5.12
N LYS A 125 -8.73 6.81 -4.24
CA LYS A 125 -9.14 6.86 -2.82
C LYS A 125 -8.18 6.08 -1.94
N VAL A 126 -8.23 6.36 -0.64
CA VAL A 126 -7.92 5.36 0.39
C VAL A 126 -9.23 4.93 1.04
N LEU A 127 -9.43 3.61 1.11
CA LEU A 127 -10.60 2.98 1.69
C LEU A 127 -10.28 2.41 3.08
N ARG A 128 -11.31 2.30 3.92
CA ARG A 128 -11.25 1.70 5.26
C ARG A 128 -12.50 0.85 5.49
N VAL A 129 -12.30 -0.44 5.75
CA VAL A 129 -13.37 -1.43 5.97
C VAL A 129 -13.07 -2.30 7.19
N ASN A 130 -14.08 -2.96 7.75
CA ASN A 130 -13.85 -4.02 8.74
C ASN A 130 -13.28 -5.27 8.05
N GLY A 131 -12.66 -6.18 8.82
CA GLY A 131 -12.11 -7.44 8.28
C GLY A 131 -13.16 -8.39 7.68
N ASP A 132 -14.45 -8.13 7.89
CA ASP A 132 -15.58 -8.82 7.26
C ASP A 132 -16.14 -8.09 6.03
N GLY A 133 -15.56 -6.94 5.66
CA GLY A 133 -16.00 -6.10 4.53
C GLY A 133 -17.10 -5.08 4.87
N SER A 134 -17.66 -5.12 6.09
CA SER A 134 -18.64 -4.12 6.51
C SER A 134 -18.02 -2.72 6.65
N ILE A 135 -18.84 -1.69 6.49
CA ILE A 135 -18.39 -0.29 6.58
C ILE A 135 -18.30 0.12 8.07
N PRO A 136 -17.15 0.60 8.55
CA PRO A 136 -17.02 1.11 9.91
C PRO A 136 -18.00 2.25 10.18
N ALA A 137 -18.68 2.22 11.33
CA ALA A 137 -19.68 3.22 11.68
C ALA A 137 -19.09 4.63 11.91
N ASP A 138 -17.78 4.73 12.09
CA ASP A 138 -17.00 5.95 12.26
C ASP A 138 -16.34 6.43 10.95
N ASN A 139 -16.55 5.77 9.80
CA ASN A 139 -16.08 6.29 8.52
C ASN A 139 -16.71 7.66 8.21
N PRO A 140 -15.99 8.54 7.50
CA PRO A 140 -16.53 9.82 7.08
C PRO A 140 -17.66 9.65 6.06
N ILE A 141 -18.56 10.63 6.00
CA ILE A 141 -19.45 10.82 4.85
C ILE A 141 -18.76 11.86 3.97
N MET A 142 -18.28 11.44 2.80
CA MET A 142 -17.55 12.34 1.92
C MET A 142 -18.46 13.47 1.41
N PRO A 143 -17.95 14.71 1.27
CA PRO A 143 -18.70 15.76 0.60
C PRO A 143 -19.16 15.31 -0.79
N GLY A 144 -20.46 15.43 -1.06
CA GLY A 144 -21.08 14.98 -2.33
C GLY A 144 -21.46 13.49 -2.38
N ALA A 145 -21.22 12.71 -1.33
CA ALA A 145 -21.75 11.36 -1.19
C ALA A 145 -23.12 11.36 -0.48
N ALA A 146 -24.02 10.48 -0.92
CA ALA A 146 -25.35 10.36 -0.33
C ALA A 146 -25.37 9.64 1.03
N ALA A 147 -24.34 8.83 1.32
CA ALA A 147 -24.23 8.02 2.53
C ALA A 147 -22.77 7.70 2.86
N ARG A 148 -22.54 7.11 4.04
CA ARG A 148 -21.24 6.59 4.44
C ARG A 148 -20.85 5.39 3.56
N THR A 149 -19.60 5.37 3.10
CA THR A 149 -19.07 4.30 2.25
C THR A 149 -17.72 3.80 2.79
N ALA A 150 -17.06 2.92 2.04
CA ALA A 150 -15.68 2.49 2.34
C ALA A 150 -14.66 3.62 2.19
N VAL A 151 -15.00 4.73 1.53
CA VAL A 151 -14.08 5.83 1.27
C VAL A 151 -13.71 6.53 2.58
N TYR A 152 -12.40 6.60 2.86
CA TYR A 152 -11.84 7.33 3.99
C TYR A 152 -11.23 8.67 3.57
N THR A 153 -10.51 8.70 2.45
CA THR A 153 -10.00 9.91 1.80
C THR A 153 -10.19 9.85 0.29
N MET A 154 -10.10 11.00 -0.37
CA MET A 154 -10.18 11.12 -1.82
C MET A 154 -9.10 12.01 -2.41
N GLY A 155 -9.05 12.11 -3.73
CA GLY A 155 -8.10 12.96 -4.44
C GLY A 155 -6.70 12.36 -4.55
N ASN A 156 -6.61 11.04 -4.72
CA ASN A 156 -5.35 10.33 -4.97
C ASN A 156 -5.23 9.90 -6.43
N ARG A 157 -4.00 9.77 -6.93
CA ARG A 157 -3.69 9.30 -8.29
C ARG A 157 -3.42 7.80 -8.32
N ASN A 158 -2.31 7.37 -7.70
CA ASN A 158 -1.88 5.98 -7.68
C ASN A 158 -1.12 5.66 -6.37
N PRO A 159 -1.85 5.56 -5.25
CA PRO A 159 -1.30 5.24 -3.94
C PRO A 159 -0.80 3.79 -3.87
N GLN A 160 0.51 3.61 -3.63
CA GLN A 160 1.23 2.33 -3.68
C GLN A 160 1.75 1.88 -2.30
N GLY A 161 1.95 2.82 -1.39
CA GLY A 161 2.37 2.59 -0.01
C GLY A 161 1.28 2.97 0.99
N LEU A 162 1.19 2.19 2.06
CA LEU A 162 0.28 2.44 3.18
C LEU A 162 0.91 1.86 4.44
N THR A 163 1.03 2.67 5.48
CA THR A 163 1.51 2.24 6.79
C THR A 163 0.95 3.11 7.91
N PHE A 164 1.28 2.76 9.15
CA PHE A 164 0.79 3.42 10.35
C PHE A 164 1.99 3.79 11.21
N GLU A 165 2.07 5.05 11.60
CA GLU A 165 3.11 5.52 12.51
C GLU A 165 2.94 4.85 13.89
N PRO A 166 3.97 4.16 14.41
CA PRO A 166 3.90 3.53 15.71
C PRO A 166 3.59 4.53 16.83
N GLY A 167 2.78 4.10 17.80
CA GLY A 167 2.42 4.90 18.97
C GLY A 167 1.29 5.91 18.71
N THR A 168 1.32 6.65 17.60
CA THR A 168 0.26 7.61 17.27
C THR A 168 -0.86 7.00 16.42
N GLY A 169 -0.56 5.96 15.64
CA GLY A 169 -1.48 5.35 14.69
C GLY A 169 -1.78 6.24 13.47
N ARG A 170 -1.03 7.33 13.25
CA ARG A 170 -1.21 8.18 12.07
C ARG A 170 -1.02 7.37 10.79
N VAL A 171 -1.98 7.47 9.88
CA VAL A 171 -1.94 6.74 8.61
C VAL A 171 -1.07 7.52 7.63
N VAL A 172 -0.09 6.84 7.07
CA VAL A 172 0.82 7.37 6.06
C VAL A 172 0.58 6.64 4.75
N GLU A 173 0.35 7.41 3.70
CA GLU A 173 0.12 6.97 2.34
C GLU A 173 1.28 7.49 1.47
N VAL A 174 1.68 6.71 0.46
CA VAL A 174 2.76 7.05 -0.47
C VAL A 174 2.30 6.78 -1.90
N GLU A 175 2.28 7.82 -2.74
CA GLU A 175 1.73 7.75 -4.09
C GLU A 175 2.65 8.27 -5.19
N HIS A 176 2.43 7.74 -6.41
CA HIS A 176 3.03 8.28 -7.62
C HIS A 176 2.25 9.50 -8.12
N GLY A 177 2.95 10.58 -8.48
CA GLY A 177 2.36 11.72 -9.18
C GLY A 177 2.40 11.60 -10.72
N ASP A 178 2.00 12.68 -11.42
CA ASP A 178 2.00 12.76 -12.90
C ASP A 178 3.39 13.15 -13.42
N ASP A 179 4.29 12.17 -13.61
CA ASP A 179 5.68 12.36 -14.04
C ASP A 179 6.51 13.33 -13.16
N THR A 180 5.92 13.79 -12.07
CA THR A 180 6.35 14.79 -11.10
C THR A 180 5.57 14.52 -9.82
N HIS A 181 5.98 15.11 -8.70
CA HIS A 181 5.22 15.13 -7.45
C HIS A 181 4.78 13.75 -6.98
N ASP A 182 5.72 12.84 -6.80
CA ASP A 182 5.48 11.72 -5.89
C ASP A 182 5.34 12.25 -4.47
N GLU A 183 4.44 11.67 -3.69
CA GLU A 183 3.97 12.26 -2.44
C GLU A 183 4.04 11.28 -1.28
N ILE A 184 4.26 11.84 -0.09
CA ILE A 184 3.96 11.20 1.19
C ILE A 184 2.83 12.00 1.83
N ASN A 185 1.71 11.34 2.10
CA ASN A 185 0.51 11.95 2.66
C ASN A 185 0.24 11.42 4.08
N ILE A 186 -0.12 12.32 5.00
CA ILE A 186 -0.60 11.96 6.34
C ILE A 186 -2.12 12.05 6.33
N LEU A 187 -2.79 10.90 6.30
CA LEU A 187 -4.23 10.84 6.03
C LEU A 187 -5.08 11.40 7.18
N ARG A 188 -6.16 12.08 6.81
CA ARG A 188 -7.17 12.65 7.71
C ARG A 188 -8.55 12.23 7.23
N ALA A 189 -9.42 11.80 8.14
CA ALA A 189 -10.76 11.33 7.78
C ALA A 189 -11.52 12.39 6.97
N GLY A 190 -12.04 11.99 5.82
CA GLY A 190 -12.86 12.85 4.95
C GLY A 190 -12.07 13.86 4.11
N ALA A 191 -10.74 13.86 4.19
CA ALA A 191 -9.92 14.81 3.46
C ALA A 191 -9.81 14.49 1.97
N ASN A 192 -9.55 15.55 1.20
CA ASN A 192 -9.30 15.54 -0.24
C ASN A 192 -7.84 15.95 -0.49
N TYR A 193 -7.05 15.08 -1.12
CA TYR A 193 -5.64 15.28 -1.46
C TYR A 193 -5.44 15.94 -2.83
N GLY A 194 -6.54 16.36 -3.46
CA GLY A 194 -6.50 17.33 -4.55
C GLY A 194 -6.36 16.76 -5.95
N TYR A 195 -5.84 15.55 -6.14
CA TYR A 195 -5.68 15.00 -7.49
C TYR A 195 -7.03 14.86 -8.23
N PRO A 196 -7.16 15.27 -9.51
CA PRO A 196 -6.13 15.84 -10.39
C PRO A 196 -6.13 17.38 -10.44
N VAL A 197 -6.94 18.04 -9.60
CA VAL A 197 -7.08 19.50 -9.57
C VAL A 197 -5.81 20.15 -9.01
N CYS A 198 -5.19 19.51 -8.03
CA CYS A 198 -3.94 19.90 -7.40
C CYS A 198 -2.93 18.73 -7.48
N ARG A 199 -1.65 19.07 -7.67
CA ARG A 199 -0.50 18.15 -7.69
C ARG A 199 0.57 18.76 -6.80
N GLY A 200 1.15 17.98 -5.89
CA GLY A 200 2.08 18.50 -4.91
C GLY A 200 1.43 19.55 -3.99
N PRO A 201 2.25 20.39 -3.34
CA PRO A 201 1.74 21.46 -2.49
C PRO A 201 1.16 22.60 -3.34
N CYS A 202 -0.15 22.81 -3.28
CA CYS A 202 -0.84 23.89 -4.00
C CYS A 202 -1.36 25.02 -3.12
N GLY A 203 -1.42 24.84 -1.80
CA GLY A 203 -1.86 25.87 -0.86
C GLY A 203 -3.34 26.25 -0.99
N ASP A 204 -4.16 25.45 -1.70
CA ASP A 204 -5.60 25.63 -1.77
C ASP A 204 -6.25 24.99 -0.53
N PRO A 205 -7.00 25.75 0.30
CA PRO A 205 -7.57 25.23 1.54
C PRO A 205 -8.64 24.14 1.35
N ARG A 206 -9.10 23.90 0.11
CA ARG A 206 -10.00 22.77 -0.22
C ARG A 206 -9.26 21.43 -0.21
N PHE A 207 -7.94 21.45 -0.32
CA PHE A 207 -7.10 20.26 -0.41
C PHE A 207 -6.11 20.20 0.75
N VAL A 208 -5.66 18.98 1.05
CA VAL A 208 -4.57 18.76 2.01
C VAL A 208 -3.29 18.61 1.22
N ASP A 209 -2.37 19.55 1.40
CA ASP A 209 -1.02 19.44 0.83
C ASP A 209 -0.26 18.24 1.41
N PRO A 210 0.60 17.59 0.60
CA PRO A 210 1.35 16.43 1.04
C PRO A 210 2.37 16.78 2.13
N ALA A 211 2.67 15.82 3.01
CA ALA A 211 3.70 15.98 4.03
C ALA A 211 5.11 16.09 3.43
N TRP A 212 5.30 15.54 2.22
CA TRP A 212 6.48 15.67 1.40
C TRP A 212 6.13 15.47 -0.08
N SER A 213 6.83 16.16 -0.98
CA SER A 213 6.71 15.99 -2.43
C SER A 213 8.09 15.91 -3.08
N SER A 214 8.24 15.09 -4.11
CA SER A 214 9.46 15.00 -4.92
C SER A 214 9.70 16.25 -5.79
N GLY A 215 8.71 17.13 -5.93
CA GLY A 215 8.79 18.26 -6.85
C GLY A 215 8.79 17.80 -8.32
N ASN A 216 9.57 18.44 -9.17
CA ASN A 216 9.53 18.20 -10.63
C ASN A 216 10.27 16.92 -11.09
N VAL A 217 10.44 15.93 -10.22
CA VAL A 217 11.08 14.65 -10.55
C VAL A 217 10.18 13.48 -10.17
N THR A 218 10.23 12.41 -10.96
CA THR A 218 9.57 11.14 -10.64
C THR A 218 10.58 10.23 -9.95
N LEU A 219 10.24 9.73 -8.76
CA LEU A 219 10.97 8.65 -8.09
C LEU A 219 10.30 7.28 -8.28
N ALA A 220 9.00 7.29 -8.56
CA ALA A 220 8.07 6.17 -8.49
C ALA A 220 8.11 5.49 -7.11
N THR A 221 7.71 6.24 -6.07
CA THR A 221 7.64 5.76 -4.68
C THR A 221 6.58 4.68 -4.46
N SER A 222 6.93 3.61 -3.75
CA SER A 222 6.08 2.43 -3.61
C SER A 222 5.78 2.07 -2.16
N GLY A 223 5.99 0.82 -1.73
CA GLY A 223 5.72 0.40 -0.36
C GLY A 223 6.65 1.09 0.64
N ALA A 224 6.09 1.44 1.79
CA ALA A 224 6.79 2.11 2.87
C ALA A 224 6.43 1.53 4.23
N ASP A 225 7.36 1.59 5.17
CA ASP A 225 7.12 1.19 6.55
C ASP A 225 8.05 1.88 7.54
N PHE A 226 7.63 1.94 8.80
CA PHE A 226 8.46 2.46 9.88
C PHE A 226 9.40 1.36 10.39
N ALA A 227 10.69 1.67 10.50
CA ALA A 227 11.63 0.82 11.21
C ALA A 227 11.65 1.21 12.70
N ARG A 228 11.49 0.23 13.59
CA ARG A 228 11.47 0.47 15.04
C ARG A 228 12.25 -0.57 15.86
N GLY A 229 12.66 -0.17 17.05
CA GLY A 229 13.33 -1.01 18.02
C GLY A 229 14.79 -0.62 18.21
N VAL A 230 15.33 -0.92 19.39
CA VAL A 230 16.63 -0.42 19.87
C VAL A 230 17.78 -0.67 18.89
N GLN A 231 17.71 -1.76 18.11
CA GLN A 231 18.72 -2.10 17.12
C GLN A 231 18.88 -1.03 16.04
N TRP A 232 17.82 -0.26 15.75
CA TRP A 232 17.81 0.80 14.74
C TRP A 232 18.49 2.08 15.19
N GLY A 233 18.79 2.27 16.48
CA GLY A 233 19.55 3.42 16.97
C GLY A 233 18.99 4.75 16.43
N ALA A 234 19.81 5.52 15.70
CA ALA A 234 19.42 6.79 15.09
C ALA A 234 18.35 6.68 13.97
N TYR A 235 18.03 5.46 13.53
CA TYR A 235 17.00 5.16 12.55
C TYR A 235 15.67 4.73 13.20
N ASP A 236 15.61 4.54 14.53
CA ASP A 236 14.39 4.16 15.24
C ASP A 236 13.27 5.19 15.01
N GLY A 237 12.09 4.71 14.61
CA GLY A 237 10.93 5.55 14.27
C GLY A 237 11.00 6.23 12.91
N SER A 238 12.03 5.95 12.09
CA SER A 238 12.12 6.50 10.73
C SER A 238 11.20 5.76 9.76
N LEU A 239 10.61 6.50 8.82
CA LEU A 239 9.87 5.95 7.68
C LEU A 239 10.86 5.60 6.57
N PHE A 240 10.79 4.39 6.05
CA PHE A 240 11.56 3.92 4.91
C PHE A 240 10.64 3.71 3.71
N VAL A 241 10.95 4.35 2.57
CA VAL A 241 10.16 4.33 1.34
C VAL A 241 10.98 3.72 0.22
N ALA A 242 10.45 2.66 -0.41
CA ALA A 242 11.08 2.03 -1.56
C ALA A 242 10.77 2.82 -2.85
N THR A 243 11.75 2.99 -3.74
CA THR A 243 11.55 3.62 -5.04
C THR A 243 11.74 2.64 -6.19
N LEU A 244 10.85 2.74 -7.18
CA LEU A 244 10.87 1.90 -8.36
C LEU A 244 11.78 2.47 -9.44
N LYS A 245 11.65 3.76 -9.78
CA LYS A 245 12.41 4.39 -10.88
C LYS A 245 13.83 4.73 -10.45
N GLU A 246 13.99 5.27 -9.26
CA GLU A 246 15.31 5.66 -8.73
C GLU A 246 16.06 4.48 -8.11
N THR A 247 15.43 3.31 -7.98
CA THR A 247 16.10 2.06 -7.58
C THR A 247 16.82 2.15 -6.23
N ASP A 248 16.24 2.90 -5.30
CA ASP A 248 16.83 3.23 -4.00
C ASP A 248 15.81 3.04 -2.85
N LEU A 249 16.32 3.02 -1.61
CA LEU A 249 15.51 3.09 -0.40
C LEU A 249 15.76 4.45 0.27
N ARG A 250 14.69 5.20 0.53
CA ARG A 250 14.80 6.54 1.12
C ARG A 250 14.29 6.56 2.56
N ARG A 251 15.03 7.24 3.44
CA ARG A 251 14.64 7.43 4.84
C ARG A 251 14.07 8.82 5.06
N PHE A 252 12.97 8.86 5.81
CA PHE A 252 12.29 10.08 6.23
C PHE A 252 12.10 10.11 7.75
N THR A 253 12.17 11.31 8.31
CA THR A 253 11.68 11.61 9.67
C THR A 253 10.38 12.39 9.58
N LEU A 254 9.41 12.07 10.43
CA LEU A 254 8.14 12.81 10.48
C LEU A 254 8.13 13.73 11.70
N THR A 255 7.68 14.97 11.53
CA THR A 255 7.49 15.94 12.61
C THR A 255 6.22 16.72 12.34
N GLY A 256 5.19 16.50 13.17
CA GLY A 256 3.86 17.04 12.88
C GLY A 256 3.39 16.61 11.50
N ALA A 257 2.91 17.55 10.69
CA ALA A 257 2.41 17.28 9.33
C ALA A 257 3.50 17.20 8.25
N VAL A 258 4.79 17.25 8.61
CA VAL A 258 5.90 17.33 7.66
C VAL A 258 6.73 16.04 7.69
N ALA A 259 7.05 15.52 6.51
CA ALA A 259 8.06 14.48 6.32
C ALA A 259 9.33 15.10 5.72
N THR A 260 10.49 14.78 6.29
CA THR A 260 11.78 15.28 5.81
C THR A 260 12.67 14.13 5.39
N GLN A 261 13.10 14.11 4.12
CA GLN A 261 14.07 13.15 3.63
C GLN A 261 15.42 13.35 4.34
N ARG A 262 16.03 12.25 4.78
CA ARG A 262 17.32 12.26 5.47
C ARG A 262 18.40 11.56 4.67
N ASP A 263 18.12 10.37 4.17
CA ASP A 263 19.12 9.52 3.54
C ASP A 263 18.56 8.74 2.36
N ILE A 264 19.48 8.30 1.51
CA ILE A 264 19.25 7.38 0.40
C ILE A 264 20.19 6.18 0.61
N PHE A 265 19.64 4.98 0.51
CA PHE A 265 20.36 3.71 0.68
C PHE A 265 20.19 2.83 -0.56
N PHE A 266 21.19 1.97 -0.79
CA PHE A 266 21.16 0.93 -1.82
C PHE A 266 20.89 1.43 -3.24
N ASP A 267 21.25 2.70 -3.52
CA ASP A 267 21.11 3.32 -4.83
C ASP A 267 21.73 2.44 -5.93
N GLY A 268 20.90 2.04 -6.89
CA GLY A 268 21.25 1.15 -8.00
C GLY A 268 21.68 -0.27 -7.61
N THR A 269 21.73 -0.60 -6.31
CA THR A 269 22.38 -1.82 -5.81
C THR A 269 21.54 -3.08 -6.08
N TYR A 270 20.22 -2.96 -5.95
CA TYR A 270 19.29 -4.08 -6.10
C TYR A 270 18.30 -3.90 -7.27
N GLY A 271 18.41 -2.79 -7.99
CA GLY A 271 17.42 -2.38 -8.98
C GLY A 271 16.14 -1.85 -8.33
N ARG A 272 15.00 -2.07 -9.00
CA ARG A 272 13.71 -1.49 -8.62
C ARG A 272 13.25 -2.06 -7.28
N LEU A 273 12.90 -1.22 -6.30
CA LEU A 273 12.38 -1.64 -5.00
C LEU A 273 10.86 -1.40 -4.94
N ARG A 274 10.10 -2.39 -4.45
CA ARG A 274 8.62 -2.40 -4.47
C ARG A 274 7.96 -2.29 -3.11
N THR A 275 8.56 -2.85 -2.07
CA THR A 275 8.01 -2.83 -0.72
C THR A 275 9.13 -2.73 0.28
N ALA A 276 8.95 -1.90 1.30
CA ALA A 276 9.66 -1.99 2.57
C ALA A 276 8.65 -2.43 3.64
N ARG A 277 9.02 -3.40 4.49
CA ARG A 277 8.17 -3.87 5.60
C ARG A 277 9.03 -4.37 6.76
N GLN A 278 8.76 -3.90 7.97
CA GLN A 278 9.41 -4.45 9.15
C GLN A 278 8.82 -5.82 9.50
N GLY A 279 9.70 -6.81 9.68
CA GLY A 279 9.34 -8.15 10.10
C GLY A 279 9.25 -8.31 11.63
N PRO A 280 8.75 -9.45 12.10
CA PRO A 280 8.60 -9.73 13.55
C PRO A 280 9.94 -9.85 14.29
N ASP A 281 11.04 -10.04 13.56
CA ASP A 281 12.41 -10.05 14.09
C ASP A 281 13.01 -8.64 14.23
N GLY A 282 12.23 -7.60 13.93
CA GLY A 282 12.64 -6.20 13.95
C GLY A 282 13.44 -5.75 12.72
N SER A 283 13.81 -6.66 11.80
CA SER A 283 14.53 -6.29 10.57
C SER A 283 13.60 -5.66 9.55
N LEU A 284 14.15 -4.86 8.63
CA LEU A 284 13.40 -4.30 7.51
C LEU A 284 13.58 -5.22 6.31
N TYR A 285 12.49 -5.66 5.69
CA TYR A 285 12.51 -6.50 4.50
C TYR A 285 12.13 -5.67 3.29
N LEU A 286 12.92 -5.78 2.22
CA LEU A 286 12.61 -5.20 0.92
C LEU A 286 12.22 -6.27 -0.09
N THR A 287 11.36 -5.92 -1.04
CA THR A 287 11.17 -6.70 -2.26
C THR A 287 11.65 -5.93 -3.48
N THR A 288 12.30 -6.62 -4.43
CA THR A 288 12.65 -6.04 -5.73
C THR A 288 11.51 -6.25 -6.75
N SER A 289 11.54 -5.49 -7.86
CA SER A 289 10.56 -5.56 -8.95
C SER A 289 11.23 -5.35 -10.32
N ASN A 290 12.28 -6.12 -10.57
CA ASN A 290 13.10 -6.11 -11.78
C ASN A 290 12.50 -6.95 -12.93
N GLY A 291 11.47 -7.75 -12.65
CA GLY A 291 10.76 -8.56 -13.65
C GLY A 291 11.36 -9.96 -13.85
N SER A 292 12.58 -10.19 -13.38
CA SER A 292 13.17 -11.53 -13.22
C SER A 292 14.19 -11.52 -12.08
N ALA A 293 14.45 -12.69 -11.50
CA ALA A 293 15.38 -12.88 -10.39
C ALA A 293 15.12 -11.95 -9.19
N ASP A 294 13.85 -11.62 -8.96
CA ASP A 294 13.43 -10.77 -7.85
C ASP A 294 13.71 -11.42 -6.48
N ARG A 295 14.02 -10.57 -5.50
CA ARG A 295 14.53 -10.97 -4.19
C ARG A 295 13.69 -10.39 -3.07
N VAL A 296 13.67 -11.11 -1.94
CA VAL A 296 13.35 -10.58 -0.63
C VAL A 296 14.68 -10.32 0.08
N ILE A 297 14.94 -9.07 0.47
CA ILE A 297 16.20 -8.62 1.06
C ILE A 297 15.94 -8.25 2.51
N ARG A 298 16.65 -8.90 3.44
CA ARG A 298 16.61 -8.57 4.87
C ARG A 298 17.68 -7.53 5.17
N ILE A 299 17.29 -6.42 5.78
CA ILE A 299 18.16 -5.31 6.17
C ILE A 299 18.17 -5.19 7.69
N THR A 300 19.38 -5.12 8.21
CA THR A 300 19.66 -4.78 9.61
C THR A 300 20.64 -3.61 9.65
N PRO A 301 20.49 -2.67 10.59
CA PRO A 301 21.46 -1.60 10.78
C PRO A 301 22.81 -2.19 11.23
N THR A 302 23.91 -1.75 10.63
CA THR A 302 25.26 -1.97 11.17
C THR A 302 25.50 -0.93 12.26
N GLN A 303 25.73 -1.38 13.50
CA GLN A 303 26.18 -0.51 14.58
C GLN A 303 27.63 -0.08 14.35
#